data_AF-A0A8H6L568-F1
#
_entry.id   AF-A0A8H6L568-F1
#
_cell.length_a   1.000
_cell.length_b   1.000
_cell.length_c   1.000
_cell.angle_alpha   90.00
_cell.angle_beta   90.00
_cell.angle_gamma   90.00
#
_symmetry.space_group_name_H-M   'P 1'
#
loop_
_entity.id
_entity.type
_entity.pdbx_description
1 polymer ?
#
loop_
_entity_poly.entity_id
_entity_poly.type
_entity_poly.pdbx_seq_one_letter_code
_entity_poly.pdbx_strand_id
1 'polypeptide(L)'
;MLAPPGSQKILSYMIGWLTVIGWQASFATANFVSAALIQGLIVLTRLSYDPKPYEHMLLFRAVMAFAVFINVLASTVLPKFEGFILVLHIVGYFAILLPLLILGEHQDPHQVFGLWLNLGNLLTQGTSFMVGLLGPVFMFLGADGAVHVNPRTSIPVATIIATTITSTLLSLIILGSSTAFNNIVSIAVTGLSASYVLAIGLLLWRRTTGGIRHSPLSGSQLTNTPGFELSWGPWHIPGIVGPAVNLFAIIYVLVILFFSFWPPDVPVDGAKMNYTILVTGAVLIFSVTWYLAWGRRDYKRPLIDTASVH
;
A
#
# COMPACT_ATOMS: atom_id res chain seq x y z
N MET A 1 -10.95 5.85 -19.00
CA MET A 1 -11.09 7.28 -19.33
C MET A 1 -9.73 7.89 -19.60
N LEU A 2 -8.74 7.68 -18.73
CA LEU A 2 -7.37 8.10 -19.00
C LEU A 2 -6.70 7.31 -20.14
N ALA A 3 -6.80 5.99 -20.18
CA ALA A 3 -6.25 5.17 -21.25
C ALA A 3 -6.99 5.31 -22.61
N PRO A 4 -6.30 5.10 -23.75
CA PRO A 4 -6.93 4.96 -25.07
C PRO A 4 -8.01 3.86 -25.11
N PRO A 5 -9.03 3.97 -25.99
CA PRO A 5 -10.13 3.01 -26.03
C PRO A 5 -9.71 1.55 -26.24
N GLY A 6 -8.65 1.30 -27.03
CA GLY A 6 -8.14 -0.04 -27.33
C GLY A 6 -7.38 -0.69 -26.18
N SER A 7 -6.70 0.09 -25.33
CA SER A 7 -5.92 -0.42 -24.20
C SER A 7 -6.61 -0.25 -22.84
N GLN A 8 -7.74 0.47 -22.78
CA GLN A 8 -8.43 0.77 -21.52
C GLN A 8 -8.79 -0.47 -20.71
N LYS A 9 -9.29 -1.53 -21.35
CA LYS A 9 -9.70 -2.75 -20.63
C LYS A 9 -8.50 -3.46 -20.02
N ILE A 10 -7.43 -3.70 -20.79
CA ILE A 10 -6.25 -4.41 -20.32
C ILE A 10 -5.49 -3.61 -19.25
N LEU A 11 -5.30 -2.30 -19.45
CA LEU A 11 -4.61 -1.45 -18.48
C LEU A 11 -5.39 -1.34 -17.16
N SER A 12 -6.72 -1.18 -17.23
CA SER A 12 -7.57 -1.20 -16.03
C SER A 12 -7.53 -2.54 -15.31
N TYR A 13 -7.48 -3.65 -16.06
CA TYR A 13 -7.37 -4.99 -15.50
C TYR A 13 -6.02 -5.20 -14.79
N MET A 14 -4.91 -4.79 -15.43
CA MET A 14 -3.57 -4.87 -14.84
C MET A 14 -3.43 -4.01 -13.59
N ILE A 15 -3.89 -2.75 -13.64
CA ILE A 15 -3.93 -1.85 -12.47
C ILE A 15 -4.72 -2.52 -11.35
N GLY A 16 -5.90 -3.08 -11.64
CA GLY A 16 -6.71 -3.80 -10.65
C GLY A 16 -5.95 -4.94 -9.95
N TRP A 17 -5.25 -5.80 -10.69
CA TRP A 17 -4.46 -6.88 -10.09
C TRP A 17 -3.28 -6.39 -9.25
N LEU A 18 -2.57 -5.36 -9.72
CA LEU A 18 -1.47 -4.72 -8.98
C LEU A 18 -1.96 -4.07 -7.68
N THR A 19 -3.12 -3.43 -7.72
CA THR A 19 -3.77 -2.86 -6.55
C THR A 19 -4.22 -3.94 -5.59
N VAL A 20 -4.86 -5.02 -6.08
CA VAL A 20 -5.31 -6.15 -5.23
C VAL A 20 -4.14 -6.81 -4.50
N ILE A 21 -3.05 -7.17 -5.20
CA ILE A 21 -1.90 -7.79 -4.54
C ILE A 21 -1.25 -6.83 -3.54
N GLY A 22 -1.16 -5.54 -3.87
CA GLY A 22 -0.63 -4.50 -2.99
C GLY A 22 -1.42 -4.38 -1.69
N TRP A 23 -2.75 -4.36 -1.77
CA TRP A 23 -3.63 -4.29 -0.60
C TRP A 23 -3.64 -5.57 0.24
N GLN A 24 -3.64 -6.75 -0.40
CA GLN A 24 -3.54 -8.02 0.32
C GLN A 24 -2.24 -8.11 1.11
N ALA A 25 -1.12 -7.75 0.48
CA ALA A 25 0.17 -7.70 1.12
C ALA A 25 0.22 -6.66 2.25
N SER A 26 -0.35 -5.46 2.03
CA SER A 26 -0.41 -4.39 3.05
C SER A 26 -1.16 -4.83 4.31
N PHE A 27 -2.32 -5.48 4.15
CA PHE A 27 -3.09 -5.97 5.28
C PHE A 27 -2.35 -7.08 6.03
N ALA A 28 -1.72 -8.02 5.33
CA ALA A 28 -0.89 -9.04 5.95
C ALA A 28 0.29 -8.41 6.72
N THR A 29 1.00 -7.45 6.13
CA THR A 29 2.09 -6.71 6.77
C THR A 29 1.63 -5.99 8.04
N ALA A 30 0.49 -5.31 8.02
CA ALA A 30 -0.04 -4.61 9.20
C ALA A 30 -0.30 -5.56 10.38
N ASN A 31 -0.87 -6.74 10.11
CA ASN A 31 -1.09 -7.77 11.13
C ASN A 31 0.24 -8.31 11.69
N PHE A 32 1.25 -8.50 10.84
CA PHE A 32 2.58 -8.97 11.26
C PHE A 32 3.31 -7.95 12.14
N VAL A 33 3.33 -6.67 11.74
CA VAL A 33 3.95 -5.62 12.55
C VAL A 33 3.24 -5.48 13.90
N SER A 34 1.90 -5.54 13.91
CA SER A 34 1.12 -5.48 15.15
C SER A 34 1.41 -6.67 16.07
N ALA A 35 1.49 -7.88 15.52
CA ALA A 35 1.87 -9.08 16.27
C ALA A 35 3.31 -8.97 16.82
N ALA A 36 4.24 -8.42 16.03
CA ALA A 36 5.61 -8.17 16.46
C ALA A 36 5.70 -7.21 17.65
N LEU A 37 4.91 -6.13 17.63
CA LEU A 37 4.85 -5.17 18.74
C LEU A 37 4.30 -5.83 20.02
N ILE A 38 3.24 -6.62 19.90
CA ILE A 38 2.66 -7.36 21.04
C ILE A 38 3.68 -8.36 21.59
N GLN A 39 4.30 -9.16 20.73
CA GLN A 39 5.29 -10.16 21.16
C GLN A 39 6.53 -9.49 21.76
N GLY A 40 6.97 -8.36 21.20
CA GLY A 40 8.06 -7.55 21.75
C GLY A 40 7.75 -7.07 23.16
N LEU A 41 6.52 -6.64 23.45
CA LEU A 41 6.10 -6.28 24.80
C LEU A 41 6.16 -7.48 25.77
N ILE A 42 5.80 -8.69 25.30
CA ILE A 42 5.92 -9.91 26.12
C ILE A 42 7.38 -10.19 26.45
N VAL A 43 8.29 -10.09 25.48
CA VAL A 43 9.73 -10.27 25.69
C VAL A 43 10.27 -9.26 26.71
N LEU A 44 9.83 -8.00 26.65
CA LEU A 44 10.27 -6.95 27.58
C LEU A 44 9.73 -7.15 29.02
N THR A 45 8.60 -7.83 29.17
CA THR A 45 7.92 -7.97 30.48
C THR A 45 8.12 -9.35 31.12
N ARG A 46 8.54 -10.36 30.36
CA ARG A 46 8.75 -11.74 30.83
C ARG A 46 10.11 -12.27 30.39
N LEU A 47 11.09 -12.18 31.28
CA LEU A 47 12.48 -12.59 31.01
C LEU A 47 12.65 -14.08 30.64
N SER A 48 11.72 -14.94 31.05
CA SER A 48 11.74 -16.38 30.72
C SER A 48 11.06 -16.73 29.39
N TYR A 49 10.52 -15.74 28.67
CA TYR A 49 9.79 -15.96 27.44
C TYR A 49 10.76 -16.15 26.27
N ASP A 50 10.69 -17.31 25.61
CA ASP A 50 11.46 -17.65 24.42
C ASP A 50 10.51 -17.66 23.20
N PRO A 51 10.48 -16.57 22.41
CA PRO A 51 9.47 -16.37 21.36
C PRO A 51 9.56 -17.45 20.28
N LYS A 52 8.45 -18.16 20.05
CA LYS A 52 8.36 -19.16 18.98
C LYS A 52 7.63 -18.62 17.74
N PRO A 53 7.99 -19.10 16.52
CA PRO A 53 7.32 -18.66 15.29
C PRO A 53 5.81 -18.91 15.27
N TYR A 54 5.34 -20.03 15.85
CA TYR A 54 3.92 -20.33 15.91
C TYR A 54 3.15 -19.38 16.84
N GLU A 55 3.80 -18.89 17.91
CA GLU A 55 3.19 -17.90 18.83
C GLU A 55 2.99 -16.57 18.11
N HIS A 56 3.98 -16.16 17.31
CA HIS A 56 3.88 -14.98 16.45
C HIS A 56 2.74 -15.12 15.44
N MET A 57 2.63 -16.28 14.78
CA MET A 57 1.52 -16.57 13.87
C MET A 57 0.15 -16.52 14.57
N LEU A 58 0.05 -17.01 15.81
CA LEU A 58 -1.20 -16.95 16.58
C LEU A 58 -1.57 -15.51 16.95
N LEU A 59 -0.59 -14.69 17.36
CA LEU A 59 -0.79 -13.26 17.61
C LEU A 59 -1.24 -12.53 16.34
N PHE A 60 -0.61 -12.81 15.20
CA PHE A 60 -1.05 -12.31 13.89
C PHE A 60 -2.53 -12.61 13.64
N ARG A 61 -2.94 -13.86 13.85
CA ARG A 61 -4.33 -14.29 13.62
C ARG A 61 -5.30 -13.66 14.62
N ALA A 62 -4.87 -13.42 15.85
CA ALA A 62 -5.67 -12.72 16.85
C ALA A 62 -5.91 -11.25 16.46
N VAL A 63 -4.86 -10.54 16.01
CA VAL A 63 -4.98 -9.17 15.49
C VAL A 63 -5.92 -9.12 14.28
N MET A 64 -5.74 -10.06 13.35
CA MET A 64 -6.59 -10.16 12.16
C MET A 64 -8.06 -10.44 12.54
N ALA A 65 -8.32 -11.36 13.46
CA ALA A 65 -9.67 -11.67 13.94
C ALA A 65 -10.33 -10.45 14.59
N PHE A 66 -9.57 -9.67 15.36
CA PHE A 66 -10.04 -8.40 15.93
C PHE A 66 -10.36 -7.38 14.84
N ALA A 67 -9.51 -7.23 13.83
CA ALA A 67 -9.76 -6.34 12.69
C ALA A 67 -11.04 -6.74 11.92
N VAL A 68 -11.23 -8.04 11.67
CA VAL A 68 -12.45 -8.57 11.02
C VAL A 68 -13.68 -8.32 11.89
N PHE A 69 -13.61 -8.56 13.19
CA PHE A 69 -14.69 -8.30 14.13
C PHE A 69 -15.15 -6.83 14.06
N ILE A 70 -14.20 -5.89 14.11
CA ILE A 70 -14.51 -4.45 14.02
C ILE A 70 -15.13 -4.09 12.67
N ASN A 71 -14.60 -4.63 11.56
CA ASN A 71 -15.09 -4.33 10.20
C ASN A 71 -16.47 -4.93 9.90
N VAL A 72 -16.84 -6.05 10.54
CA VAL A 72 -18.13 -6.72 10.32
C VAL A 72 -19.20 -6.26 11.31
N LEU A 73 -18.86 -6.15 12.61
CA LEU A 73 -19.86 -5.95 13.66
C LEU A 73 -19.88 -4.53 14.24
N ALA A 74 -18.79 -3.78 14.12
CA ALA A 74 -18.67 -2.42 14.67
C ALA A 74 -18.50 -1.35 13.58
N SER A 75 -18.89 -1.65 12.32
CA SER A 75 -18.70 -0.77 11.16
C SER A 75 -19.36 0.61 11.33
N THR A 76 -20.44 0.70 12.12
CA THR A 76 -21.13 1.96 12.43
C THR A 76 -20.42 2.79 13.52
N VAL A 77 -19.60 2.16 14.36
CA VAL A 77 -18.81 2.79 15.41
C VAL A 77 -17.41 3.14 14.91
N LEU A 78 -16.97 2.52 13.81
CA LEU A 78 -15.65 2.67 13.22
C LEU A 78 -15.22 4.15 13.04
N PRO A 79 -16.04 5.08 12.51
CA PRO A 79 -15.62 6.48 12.36
C PRO A 79 -15.32 7.17 13.70
N LYS A 80 -16.07 6.82 14.77
CA LYS A 80 -15.82 7.36 16.12
C LYS A 80 -14.54 6.77 16.70
N PHE A 81 -14.30 5.48 16.47
CA PHE A 81 -13.10 4.79 16.90
C PHE A 81 -11.85 5.32 16.20
N GLU A 82 -11.92 5.57 14.88
CA GLU A 82 -10.86 6.21 14.10
C GLU A 82 -10.53 7.60 14.62
N GLY A 83 -11.56 8.43 14.89
CA GLY A 83 -11.37 9.76 15.48
C GLY A 83 -10.69 9.71 16.84
N PHE A 84 -11.08 8.78 17.71
CA PHE A 84 -10.43 8.56 19.00
C PHE A 84 -8.97 8.11 18.85
N ILE A 85 -8.72 7.15 17.96
CA ILE A 85 -7.37 6.65 17.66
C ILE A 85 -6.48 7.78 17.15
N LEU A 86 -6.98 8.66 16.28
CA LEU A 86 -6.21 9.80 15.77
C LEU A 86 -5.78 10.73 16.91
N VAL A 87 -6.69 11.08 17.82
CA VAL A 87 -6.36 11.89 19.00
C VAL A 87 -5.33 11.18 19.87
N LEU A 88 -5.51 9.88 20.12
CA LEU A 88 -4.55 9.08 20.89
C LEU A 88 -3.17 9.05 20.24
N HIS A 89 -3.06 8.94 18.91
CA HIS A 89 -1.77 8.96 18.21
C HIS A 89 -1.09 10.32 18.31
N ILE A 90 -1.82 11.42 18.13
CA ILE A 90 -1.26 12.78 18.24
C ILE A 90 -0.79 13.05 19.67
N VAL A 91 -1.64 12.78 20.67
CA VAL A 91 -1.30 13.01 22.08
C VAL A 91 -0.19 12.04 22.52
N GLY A 92 -0.31 10.76 22.16
CA GLY A 92 0.67 9.72 22.45
C GLY A 92 2.04 10.01 21.86
N TYR A 93 2.09 10.56 20.63
CA TYR A 93 3.34 11.01 20.02
C TYR A 93 4.09 12.00 20.91
N PHE A 94 3.41 13.06 21.40
CA PHE A 94 4.05 14.02 22.31
C PHE A 94 4.30 13.44 23.70
N ALA A 95 3.42 12.58 24.19
CA ALA A 95 3.58 11.92 25.49
C ALA A 95 4.78 10.97 25.52
N ILE A 96 5.21 10.44 24.37
CA ILE A 96 6.44 9.63 24.24
C ILE A 96 7.64 10.52 23.89
N LEU A 97 7.49 11.43 22.92
CA LEU A 97 8.58 12.27 22.43
C LEU A 97 9.14 13.18 23.52
N LEU A 98 8.28 13.86 24.28
CA LEU A 98 8.73 14.86 25.27
C LEU A 98 9.55 14.21 26.40
N PRO A 99 9.12 13.11 27.04
CA PRO A 99 9.97 12.42 28.01
C PRO A 99 11.28 11.91 27.42
N LEU A 100 11.26 11.33 26.21
CA LEU A 100 12.52 10.88 25.57
C LEU A 100 13.46 12.05 25.28
N LEU A 101 12.93 13.20 24.86
CA LEU A 101 13.72 14.40 24.57
C LEU A 101 14.30 15.04 25.84
N ILE A 102 13.54 15.05 26.94
CA ILE A 102 13.91 15.74 28.18
C ILE A 102 14.74 14.83 29.11
N LEU A 103 14.38 13.56 29.21
CA LEU A 103 14.90 12.61 30.20
C LEU A 103 15.79 11.53 29.58
N GLY A 104 15.74 11.33 28.26
CA GLY A 104 16.56 10.33 27.59
C GLY A 104 18.04 10.68 27.62
N GLU A 105 18.89 9.66 27.63
CA GLU A 105 20.34 9.85 27.49
C GLU A 105 20.67 10.37 26.09
N HIS A 106 21.17 11.61 26.01
CA HIS A 106 21.56 12.22 24.73
C HIS A 106 22.93 11.69 24.28
N GLN A 107 22.96 11.10 23.09
CA GLN A 107 24.21 10.73 22.42
C GLN A 107 24.91 11.97 21.85
N ASP A 108 26.21 11.84 21.58
CA ASP A 108 27.02 12.91 21.01
C ASP A 108 26.42 13.43 19.67
N PRO A 109 26.22 14.75 19.47
CA PRO A 109 25.60 15.27 18.26
C PRO A 109 26.28 14.85 16.95
N HIS A 110 27.60 14.65 16.95
CA HIS A 110 28.30 14.16 15.76
C HIS A 110 27.95 12.71 15.45
N GLN A 111 27.71 11.89 16.46
CA GLN A 111 27.20 10.54 16.26
C GLN A 111 25.74 10.56 15.80
N VAL A 112 24.89 11.41 16.38
CA VAL A 112 23.46 11.47 16.01
C VAL A 112 23.25 11.96 14.57
N PHE A 113 23.93 13.04 14.17
CA PHE A 113 23.72 13.67 12.86
C PHE A 113 24.73 13.25 11.80
N GLY A 114 25.87 12.65 12.20
CA GLY A 114 26.96 12.27 11.30
C GLY A 114 27.12 10.77 11.07
N LEU A 115 26.52 9.91 11.90
CA LEU A 115 26.65 8.46 11.75
C LEU A 115 25.67 7.92 10.70
N TRP A 116 26.22 7.35 9.63
CA TRP A 116 25.46 6.62 8.62
C TRP A 116 25.60 5.12 8.83
N LEU A 117 24.50 4.46 9.19
CA LEU A 117 24.48 3.03 9.46
C LEU A 117 24.05 2.23 8.22
N ASN A 118 24.92 1.34 7.78
CA ASN A 118 24.64 0.36 6.73
C ASN A 118 24.51 -1.04 7.34
N LEU A 119 23.40 -1.26 8.05
CA LEU A 119 23.14 -2.52 8.76
C LEU A 119 22.96 -3.71 7.82
N GLY A 120 22.55 -3.46 6.58
CA GLY A 120 22.45 -4.47 5.53
C GLY A 120 23.78 -4.85 4.88
N ASN A 121 24.90 -4.22 5.29
CA ASN A 121 26.23 -4.44 4.70
C ASN A 121 26.26 -4.21 3.17
N LEU A 122 25.37 -3.34 2.66
CA LEU A 122 25.20 -3.09 1.23
C LEU A 122 26.41 -2.37 0.63
N LEU A 123 26.55 -2.40 -0.70
CA LEU A 123 27.75 -1.89 -1.40
C LEU A 123 28.09 -0.43 -1.05
N THR A 124 27.08 0.43 -0.87
CA THR A 124 27.27 1.85 -0.55
C THR A 124 26.22 2.33 0.44
N GLN A 125 26.52 3.42 1.15
CA GLN A 125 25.56 4.11 2.01
C GLN A 125 24.33 4.61 1.24
N GLY A 126 24.52 5.05 -0.02
CA GLY A 126 23.42 5.46 -0.89
C GLY A 126 22.45 4.32 -1.17
N THR A 127 22.96 3.11 -1.43
CA THR A 127 22.12 1.91 -1.61
C THR A 127 21.36 1.57 -0.33
N SER A 128 22.02 1.61 0.83
CA SER A 128 21.38 1.40 2.14
C SER A 128 20.24 2.38 2.38
N PHE A 129 20.48 3.68 2.11
CA PHE A 129 19.46 4.71 2.23
C PHE A 129 18.25 4.45 1.33
N MET A 130 18.47 4.07 0.07
CA MET A 130 17.38 3.82 -0.89
C MET A 130 16.55 2.59 -0.53
N VAL A 131 17.17 1.53 0.00
CA VAL A 131 16.45 0.37 0.55
C VAL A 131 15.67 0.76 1.81
N GLY A 132 16.28 1.56 2.70
CA GLY A 132 15.63 2.07 3.91
C GLY A 132 14.42 2.97 3.64
N LEU A 133 14.39 3.66 2.48
CA LEU A 133 13.30 4.55 2.07
C LEU A 133 11.96 3.82 1.86
N LEU A 134 11.97 2.50 1.66
CA LEU A 134 10.75 1.70 1.47
C LEU A 134 9.82 1.72 2.70
N GLY A 135 10.39 1.77 3.91
CA GLY A 135 9.62 1.82 5.16
C GLY A 135 8.74 3.07 5.27
N PRO A 136 9.31 4.28 5.17
CA PRO A 136 8.55 5.51 5.10
C PRO A 136 7.53 5.55 3.96
N VAL A 137 7.89 5.07 2.76
CA VAL A 137 6.94 5.01 1.63
C VAL A 137 5.71 4.18 1.97
N PHE A 138 5.90 3.01 2.60
CA PHE A 138 4.81 2.13 3.01
C PHE A 138 3.77 2.85 3.91
N MET A 139 4.20 3.76 4.77
CA MET A 139 3.30 4.54 5.63
C MET A 139 2.38 5.50 4.86
N PHE A 140 2.78 5.94 3.67
CA PHE A 140 1.97 6.85 2.83
C PHE A 140 1.09 6.12 1.81
N LEU A 141 1.23 4.80 1.67
CA LEU A 141 0.49 4.04 0.66
C LEU A 141 -1.01 3.89 0.95
N GLY A 142 -1.47 4.16 2.18
CA GLY A 142 -2.88 3.98 2.57
C GLY A 142 -3.84 5.11 2.15
N ALA A 143 -3.34 6.20 1.55
CA ALA A 143 -4.14 7.40 1.27
C ALA A 143 -5.28 7.18 0.26
N ASP A 144 -5.15 6.23 -0.66
CA ASP A 144 -6.16 5.88 -1.65
C ASP A 144 -7.24 4.93 -1.11
N GLY A 145 -7.09 4.39 0.10
CA GLY A 145 -8.14 3.60 0.75
C GLY A 145 -9.44 4.39 0.91
N ALA A 146 -9.34 5.68 1.23
CA ALA A 146 -10.50 6.58 1.43
C ALA A 146 -11.32 6.83 0.15
N VAL A 147 -10.71 6.75 -1.04
CA VAL A 147 -11.42 7.01 -2.32
C VAL A 147 -12.15 5.79 -2.88
N HIS A 148 -11.92 4.61 -2.31
CA HIS A 148 -12.58 3.36 -2.70
C HIS A 148 -13.72 2.94 -1.75
N VAL A 149 -14.07 3.78 -0.76
CA VAL A 149 -15.10 3.47 0.23
C VAL A 149 -16.50 3.67 -0.36
N ASN A 150 -17.36 2.65 -0.25
CA ASN A 150 -18.75 2.71 -0.69
C ASN A 150 -19.54 3.74 0.15
N PRO A 151 -20.26 4.70 -0.47
CA PRO A 151 -21.00 5.76 0.24
C PRO A 151 -22.12 5.29 1.18
N ARG A 152 -22.54 4.01 1.11
CA ARG A 152 -23.70 3.45 1.83
C ARG A 152 -23.38 2.14 2.53
N THR A 153 -22.20 2.02 3.16
CA THR A 153 -21.77 0.92 4.07
C THR A 153 -22.51 -0.42 3.87
N SER A 154 -22.40 -0.99 2.67
CA SER A 154 -22.79 -2.36 2.39
C SER A 154 -21.55 -3.21 2.62
N ILE A 155 -21.40 -3.74 3.85
CA ILE A 155 -20.23 -4.49 4.30
C ILE A 155 -19.79 -5.47 3.20
N PRO A 156 -18.58 -5.34 2.62
CA PRO A 156 -18.15 -6.17 1.50
C PRO A 156 -17.71 -7.54 2.00
N VAL A 157 -18.67 -8.35 2.46
CA VAL A 157 -18.44 -9.65 3.12
C VAL A 157 -17.52 -10.55 2.27
N ALA A 158 -17.73 -10.60 0.95
CA ALA A 158 -16.87 -11.37 0.04
C ALA A 158 -15.41 -10.90 0.07
N THR A 159 -15.16 -9.58 0.07
CA THR A 159 -13.81 -9.00 0.16
C THR A 159 -13.19 -9.28 1.52
N ILE A 160 -13.95 -9.18 2.61
CA ILE A 160 -13.48 -9.48 3.97
C ILE A 160 -13.08 -10.95 4.06
N ILE A 161 -13.92 -11.87 3.60
CA ILE A 161 -13.64 -13.31 3.60
C ILE A 161 -12.40 -13.61 2.75
N ALA A 162 -12.34 -13.10 1.52
CA ALA A 162 -11.19 -13.32 0.62
C ALA A 162 -9.88 -12.82 1.23
N THR A 163 -9.90 -11.63 1.83
CA THR A 163 -8.74 -11.02 2.48
C THR A 163 -8.29 -11.80 3.71
N THR A 164 -9.26 -12.25 4.52
CA THR A 164 -9.00 -13.05 5.73
C THR A 164 -8.42 -14.41 5.39
N ILE A 165 -8.97 -15.10 4.39
CA ILE A 165 -8.45 -16.40 3.94
C ILE A 165 -7.03 -16.24 3.40
N THR A 166 -6.82 -15.28 2.50
CA THR A 166 -5.49 -15.02 1.91
C THR A 166 -4.47 -14.70 2.99
N SER A 167 -4.81 -13.84 3.95
CA SER A 167 -3.91 -13.48 5.06
C SER A 167 -3.67 -14.63 6.03
N THR A 168 -4.67 -15.49 6.26
CA THR A 168 -4.52 -16.71 7.06
C THR A 168 -3.50 -17.65 6.40
N LEU A 169 -3.57 -17.82 5.08
CA LEU A 169 -2.61 -18.63 4.33
C LEU A 169 -1.21 -18.00 4.35
N LEU A 170 -1.10 -16.69 4.13
CA LEU A 170 0.18 -15.97 4.20
C LEU A 170 0.82 -16.06 5.59
N SER A 171 0.02 -16.07 6.67
CA SER A 171 0.54 -16.22 8.04
C SER A 171 1.30 -17.53 8.27
N LEU A 172 1.04 -18.59 7.48
CA LEU A 172 1.77 -19.86 7.59
C LEU A 172 3.25 -19.72 7.20
N ILE A 173 3.61 -18.72 6.39
CA ILE A 173 5.00 -18.44 6.00
C ILE A 173 5.86 -18.15 7.24
N ILE A 174 5.26 -17.56 8.29
CA ILE A 174 5.92 -17.24 9.55
C ILE A 174 6.50 -18.49 10.21
N LEU A 175 5.86 -19.66 10.04
CA LEU A 175 6.36 -20.94 10.59
C LEU A 175 7.68 -21.39 9.94
N GLY A 176 7.90 -21.02 8.68
CA GLY A 176 9.10 -21.37 7.94
C GLY A 176 10.19 -20.30 8.06
N SER A 177 9.85 -19.04 7.78
CA SER A 177 10.80 -17.93 7.80
C SER A 177 10.10 -16.57 7.96
N SER A 178 10.46 -15.85 9.02
CA SER A 178 10.05 -14.45 9.20
C SER A 178 10.66 -13.53 8.14
N THR A 179 11.86 -13.84 7.65
CA THR A 179 12.49 -13.12 6.53
C THR A 179 11.67 -13.27 5.24
N ALA A 180 11.16 -14.47 4.96
CA ALA A 180 10.28 -14.67 3.81
C ALA A 180 8.97 -13.88 3.95
N PHE A 181 8.44 -13.74 5.17
CA PHE A 181 7.28 -12.88 5.42
C PHE A 181 7.62 -11.39 5.23
N ASN A 182 8.80 -10.92 5.63
CA ASN A 182 9.22 -9.52 5.41
C ASN A 182 9.21 -9.12 3.93
N ASN A 183 9.45 -10.06 3.01
CA ASN A 183 9.31 -9.80 1.57
C ASN A 183 7.87 -9.39 1.17
N ILE A 184 6.85 -9.72 1.96
CA ILE A 184 5.47 -9.28 1.73
C ILE A 184 5.34 -7.76 1.88
N VAL A 185 6.13 -7.13 2.77
CA VAL A 185 6.22 -5.66 2.87
C VAL A 185 6.64 -5.06 1.53
N SER A 186 7.67 -5.63 0.92
CA SER A 186 8.15 -5.21 -0.40
C SER A 186 7.09 -5.42 -1.48
N ILE A 187 6.35 -6.54 -1.46
CA ILE A 187 5.23 -6.78 -2.38
C ILE A 187 4.13 -5.71 -2.24
N ALA A 188 3.80 -5.30 -1.03
CA ALA A 188 2.83 -4.24 -0.77
C ALA A 188 3.25 -2.92 -1.45
N VAL A 189 4.52 -2.53 -1.24
CA VAL A 189 5.11 -1.33 -1.85
C VAL A 189 5.14 -1.45 -3.37
N THR A 190 5.61 -2.58 -3.90
CA THR A 190 5.71 -2.80 -5.35
C THR A 190 4.34 -2.77 -6.02
N GLY A 191 3.35 -3.50 -5.50
CA GLY A 191 2.02 -3.61 -6.11
C GLY A 191 1.33 -2.24 -6.22
N LEU A 192 1.29 -1.50 -5.11
CA LEU A 192 0.66 -0.17 -5.07
C LEU A 192 1.45 0.84 -5.91
N SER A 193 2.78 0.90 -5.76
CA SER A 193 3.64 1.79 -6.55
C SER A 193 3.54 1.55 -8.06
N ALA A 194 3.49 0.29 -8.49
CA ALA A 194 3.34 -0.06 -9.91
C ALA A 194 1.99 0.39 -10.46
N SER A 195 0.92 0.24 -9.67
CA SER A 195 -0.41 0.74 -10.03
C SER A 195 -0.42 2.28 -10.16
N TYR A 196 0.30 2.98 -9.28
CA TYR A 196 0.41 4.44 -9.30
C TYR A 196 1.21 4.96 -10.49
N VAL A 197 2.34 4.33 -10.85
CA VAL A 197 3.11 4.74 -12.04
C VAL A 197 2.25 4.63 -13.30
N LEU A 198 1.46 3.56 -13.44
CA LEU A 198 0.55 3.41 -14.57
C LEU A 198 -0.54 4.50 -14.56
N ALA A 199 -1.15 4.77 -13.42
CA ALA A 199 -2.19 5.79 -13.30
C ALA A 199 -1.67 7.22 -13.57
N ILE A 200 -0.55 7.59 -12.94
CA ILE A 200 0.11 8.90 -13.11
C ILE A 200 0.63 9.05 -14.54
N GLY A 201 1.19 8.00 -15.13
CA GLY A 201 1.64 7.98 -16.52
C GLY A 201 0.49 8.26 -17.50
N LEU A 202 -0.66 7.61 -17.31
CA LEU A 202 -1.85 7.85 -18.12
C LEU A 202 -2.41 9.27 -17.92
N LEU A 203 -2.37 9.79 -16.69
CA LEU A 203 -2.77 11.18 -16.40
C LEU A 203 -1.83 12.18 -17.08
N LEU A 204 -0.51 11.97 -16.97
CA LEU A 204 0.50 12.82 -17.62
C LEU A 204 0.31 12.81 -19.13
N TRP A 205 0.12 11.63 -19.74
CA TRP A 205 -0.16 11.50 -21.16
C TRP A 205 -1.40 12.30 -21.59
N ARG A 206 -2.53 12.19 -20.87
CA ARG A 206 -3.74 12.97 -21.17
C ARG A 206 -3.55 14.46 -21.01
N ARG A 207 -2.71 14.85 -20.05
CA ARG A 207 -2.41 16.25 -19.75
C ARG A 207 -1.54 16.90 -20.82
N THR A 208 -0.54 16.19 -21.34
CA THR A 208 0.35 16.68 -22.39
C THR A 208 -0.27 16.61 -23.79
N THR A 209 -1.24 15.72 -24.00
CA THR A 209 -2.00 15.61 -25.26
C THR A 209 -3.24 16.50 -25.34
N GLY A 210 -3.52 17.30 -24.29
CA GLY A 210 -4.70 18.17 -24.24
C GLY A 210 -6.04 17.42 -24.14
N GLY A 211 -6.02 16.16 -23.68
CA GLY A 211 -7.19 15.30 -23.59
C GLY A 211 -8.09 15.52 -22.36
N ILE A 212 -7.83 16.57 -21.55
CA ILE A 212 -8.59 16.94 -20.36
C ILE A 212 -9.14 18.34 -20.54
N ARG A 213 -10.46 18.51 -20.43
CA ARG A 213 -11.15 19.80 -20.59
C ARG A 213 -11.50 20.42 -19.24
N HIS A 214 -11.80 21.71 -19.23
CA HIS A 214 -12.38 22.34 -18.04
C HIS A 214 -13.84 21.92 -17.89
N SER A 215 -14.25 21.59 -16.66
CA SER A 215 -15.64 21.19 -16.40
C SER A 215 -16.59 22.36 -16.69
N PRO A 216 -17.71 22.14 -17.40
CA PRO A 216 -18.70 23.19 -17.59
C PRO A 216 -19.29 23.60 -16.23
N LEU A 217 -19.34 24.91 -15.95
CA LEU A 217 -19.87 25.46 -14.68
C LEU A 217 -21.34 25.10 -14.40
N SER A 218 -22.08 24.61 -15.40
CA SER A 218 -23.48 24.19 -15.26
C SER A 218 -23.56 22.68 -15.00
N GLY A 219 -23.80 22.31 -13.74
CA GLY A 219 -23.68 20.96 -13.19
C GLY A 219 -24.74 19.94 -13.62
N SER A 220 -24.99 19.76 -14.91
CA SER A 220 -25.95 18.76 -15.43
C SER A 220 -25.38 17.74 -16.43
N GLN A 221 -24.12 17.86 -16.85
CA GLN A 221 -23.48 16.83 -17.68
C GLN A 221 -22.68 15.85 -16.82
N LEU A 222 -22.96 14.56 -16.99
CA LEU A 222 -22.10 13.47 -16.53
C LEU A 222 -20.71 13.68 -17.16
N THR A 223 -19.73 14.09 -16.36
CA THR A 223 -18.31 14.13 -16.76
C THR A 223 -17.55 13.05 -16.02
N ASN A 224 -16.38 12.66 -16.53
CA ASN A 224 -15.54 11.64 -15.89
C ASN A 224 -16.27 10.29 -15.68
N THR A 225 -17.16 9.93 -16.61
CA THR A 225 -17.83 8.62 -16.71
C THR A 225 -17.55 7.96 -18.07
N PRO A 226 -17.64 6.62 -18.20
CA PRO A 226 -17.31 5.95 -19.46
C PRO A 226 -18.26 6.40 -20.58
N GLY A 227 -17.70 6.96 -21.67
CA GLY A 227 -18.47 7.49 -22.79
C GLY A 227 -18.67 9.00 -22.76
N PHE A 228 -18.33 9.67 -21.65
CA PHE A 228 -18.40 11.12 -21.51
C PHE A 228 -17.00 11.76 -21.49
N GLU A 229 -16.95 13.08 -21.71
CA GLU A 229 -15.70 13.82 -21.76
C GLU A 229 -14.97 13.80 -20.41
N LEU A 230 -13.63 13.70 -20.47
CA LEU A 230 -12.75 13.80 -19.32
C LEU A 230 -12.54 15.28 -18.97
N SER A 231 -12.93 15.67 -17.77
CA SER A 231 -12.87 17.05 -17.31
C SER A 231 -12.15 17.19 -15.97
N TRP A 232 -11.51 18.33 -15.75
CA TRP A 232 -10.89 18.65 -14.46
C TRP A 232 -11.92 18.73 -13.35
N GLY A 233 -11.61 18.15 -12.19
CA GLY A 233 -12.33 18.42 -10.95
C GLY A 233 -12.00 19.82 -10.40
N PRO A 234 -12.69 20.26 -9.34
CA PRO A 234 -12.48 21.58 -8.74
C PRO A 234 -11.06 21.80 -8.20
N TRP A 235 -10.37 20.71 -7.85
CA TRP A 235 -9.00 20.73 -7.34
C TRP A 235 -8.04 20.18 -8.40
N HIS A 236 -7.32 21.07 -9.07
CA HIS A 236 -6.23 20.69 -9.95
C HIS A 236 -5.12 21.75 -9.94
N ILE A 237 -3.88 21.31 -10.18
CA ILE A 237 -2.75 22.23 -10.37
C ILE A 237 -2.84 22.77 -11.81
N PRO A 238 -2.85 24.08 -12.09
CA PRO A 238 -2.86 24.59 -13.46
C PRO A 238 -1.45 24.67 -14.08
N GLY A 239 -1.39 24.86 -15.40
CA GLY A 239 -0.14 25.14 -16.12
C GLY A 239 0.91 24.02 -16.10
N ILE A 240 2.18 24.40 -16.31
CA ILE A 240 3.35 23.50 -16.42
C ILE A 240 3.75 22.85 -15.09
N VAL A 241 3.33 23.41 -13.97
CA VAL A 241 3.63 22.88 -12.63
C VAL A 241 3.05 21.48 -12.49
N GLY A 242 1.84 21.23 -12.96
CA GLY A 242 1.24 19.93 -12.73
C GLY A 242 1.78 18.79 -13.61
N PRO A 243 2.12 18.97 -14.91
CA PRO A 243 2.93 17.98 -15.63
C PRO A 243 4.30 17.74 -14.98
N ALA A 244 4.96 18.80 -14.48
CA ALA A 244 6.25 18.67 -13.79
C ALA A 244 6.13 17.83 -12.50
N VAL A 245 5.09 18.06 -11.69
CA VAL A 245 4.78 17.26 -10.49
C VAL A 245 4.49 15.81 -10.86
N ASN A 246 3.70 15.56 -11.91
CA ASN A 246 3.44 14.19 -12.38
C ASN A 246 4.71 13.49 -12.86
N LEU A 247 5.59 14.19 -13.58
CA LEU A 247 6.86 13.64 -14.06
C LEU A 247 7.79 13.32 -12.89
N PHE A 248 7.92 14.24 -11.93
CA PHE A 248 8.69 14.02 -10.71
C PHE A 248 8.16 12.80 -9.94
N ALA A 249 6.84 12.69 -9.78
CA ALA A 249 6.21 11.55 -9.11
C ALA A 249 6.52 10.24 -9.83
N ILE A 250 6.46 10.19 -11.17
CA ILE A 250 6.83 8.99 -11.94
C ILE A 250 8.29 8.62 -11.67
N ILE A 251 9.23 9.57 -11.76
CA ILE A 251 10.65 9.31 -11.52
C ILE A 251 10.87 8.78 -10.10
N TYR A 252 10.27 9.43 -9.11
CA TYR A 252 10.36 9.01 -7.71
C TYR A 252 9.84 7.59 -7.51
N VAL A 253 8.62 7.30 -7.99
CA VAL A 253 8.02 5.97 -7.82
C VAL A 253 8.75 4.90 -8.62
N LEU A 254 9.38 5.22 -9.76
CA LEU A 254 10.25 4.30 -10.48
C LEU A 254 11.51 3.93 -9.68
N VAL A 255 12.11 4.90 -8.97
CA VAL A 255 13.23 4.62 -8.05
C VAL A 255 12.77 3.72 -6.90
N ILE A 256 11.62 4.02 -6.29
CA ILE A 256 11.04 3.17 -5.23
C ILE A 256 10.77 1.76 -5.76
N LEU A 257 10.19 1.63 -6.95
CA LEU A 257 9.93 0.33 -7.57
C LEU A 257 11.22 -0.45 -7.78
N PHE A 258 12.26 0.19 -8.30
CA PHE A 258 13.56 -0.46 -8.47
C PHE A 258 14.10 -1.01 -7.14
N PHE A 259 14.13 -0.18 -6.10
CA PHE A 259 14.65 -0.60 -4.80
C PHE A 259 13.73 -1.54 -4.02
N SER A 260 12.42 -1.58 -4.33
CA SER A 260 11.48 -2.53 -3.73
C SER A 260 11.80 -3.99 -4.04
N PHE A 261 12.55 -4.24 -5.12
CA PHE A 261 13.05 -5.57 -5.48
C PHE A 261 14.46 -5.87 -4.95
N TRP A 262 15.12 -4.88 -4.33
CA TRP A 262 16.50 -5.02 -3.87
C TRP A 262 16.56 -5.84 -2.56
N PRO A 263 17.61 -6.65 -2.34
CA PRO A 263 17.79 -7.36 -1.08
C PRO A 263 18.06 -6.39 0.09
N PRO A 264 17.53 -6.67 1.29
CA PRO A 264 17.72 -5.81 2.46
C PRO A 264 19.13 -5.93 3.06
N ASP A 265 19.77 -7.09 2.93
CA ASP A 265 21.11 -7.38 3.45
C ASP A 265 21.94 -8.27 2.52
N VAL A 266 23.26 -8.20 2.65
CA VAL A 266 24.23 -9.07 1.94
C VAL A 266 25.22 -9.73 2.93
N PRO A 267 25.71 -10.96 2.65
CA PRO A 267 25.51 -11.74 1.42
C PRO A 267 24.09 -12.30 1.30
N VAL A 268 23.58 -12.31 0.06
CA VAL A 268 22.28 -12.91 -0.26
C VAL A 268 22.41 -14.41 -0.42
N ASP A 269 21.50 -15.13 0.24
CA ASP A 269 21.27 -16.56 0.04
C ASP A 269 19.78 -16.80 -0.27
N GLY A 270 19.40 -18.06 -0.48
CA GLY A 270 18.00 -18.41 -0.77
C GLY A 270 17.01 -18.12 0.36
N ALA A 271 17.46 -17.88 1.59
CA ALA A 271 16.59 -17.55 2.72
C ALA A 271 16.43 -16.02 2.89
N LYS A 272 17.44 -15.25 2.50
CA LYS A 272 17.50 -13.78 2.64
C LYS A 272 17.15 -13.00 1.39
N MET A 273 17.07 -13.68 0.24
CA MET A 273 16.73 -13.03 -1.02
C MET A 273 15.34 -12.38 -0.98
N ASN A 274 15.24 -11.18 -1.58
CA ASN A 274 13.97 -10.52 -1.78
C ASN A 274 13.24 -11.13 -3.00
N TYR A 275 12.26 -12.00 -2.73
CA TYR A 275 11.49 -12.70 -3.78
C TYR A 275 10.34 -11.88 -4.38
N THR A 276 10.25 -10.59 -4.10
CA THR A 276 9.17 -9.71 -4.56
C THR A 276 9.05 -9.68 -6.09
N ILE A 277 10.17 -9.73 -6.81
CA ILE A 277 10.16 -9.73 -8.28
C ILE A 277 9.50 -11.00 -8.85
N LEU A 278 9.75 -12.14 -8.22
CA LEU A 278 9.16 -13.42 -8.61
C LEU A 278 7.64 -13.41 -8.41
N VAL A 279 7.20 -12.97 -7.23
CA VAL A 279 5.76 -12.93 -6.89
C VAL A 279 5.02 -11.91 -7.77
N THR A 280 5.57 -10.70 -7.90
CA THR A 280 4.98 -9.64 -8.73
C THR A 280 4.93 -10.06 -10.19
N GLY A 281 6.02 -10.65 -10.71
CA GLY A 281 6.10 -11.17 -12.08
C GLY A 281 5.08 -12.29 -12.32
N ALA A 282 4.96 -13.25 -11.41
CA ALA A 282 3.98 -14.32 -11.50
C ALA A 282 2.54 -13.80 -11.54
N VAL A 283 2.20 -12.82 -10.69
CA VAL A 283 0.86 -12.21 -10.68
C VAL A 283 0.58 -11.39 -11.94
N LEU A 284 1.57 -10.67 -12.48
CA LEU A 284 1.43 -9.95 -13.74
C LEU A 284 1.25 -10.90 -14.93
N ILE A 285 2.05 -11.98 -15.00
CA ILE A 285 1.91 -13.01 -16.03
C ILE A 285 0.53 -13.64 -15.93
N PHE A 286 0.11 -14.05 -14.73
CA PHE A 286 -1.22 -14.60 -14.48
C PHE A 286 -2.34 -13.63 -14.88
N SER A 287 -2.24 -12.36 -14.49
CA SER A 287 -3.19 -11.31 -14.84
C SER A 287 -3.32 -11.17 -16.36
N VAL A 288 -2.21 -11.08 -17.08
CA VAL A 288 -2.21 -10.95 -18.54
C VAL A 288 -2.77 -12.22 -19.19
N THR A 289 -2.30 -13.40 -18.83
CA THR A 289 -2.77 -14.67 -19.43
C THR A 289 -4.25 -14.89 -19.16
N TRP A 290 -4.72 -14.65 -17.94
CA TRP A 290 -6.13 -14.73 -17.58
C TRP A 290 -6.98 -13.73 -18.35
N TYR A 291 -6.50 -12.49 -18.51
CA TYR A 291 -7.18 -11.49 -19.32
C TYR A 291 -7.31 -11.93 -20.78
N LEU A 292 -6.22 -12.45 -21.37
CA LEU A 292 -6.21 -12.93 -22.76
C LEU A 292 -7.14 -14.13 -22.96
N ALA A 293 -7.14 -15.07 -22.01
CA ALA A 293 -7.91 -16.31 -22.10
C ALA A 293 -9.41 -16.11 -21.85
N TRP A 294 -9.77 -15.33 -20.82
CA TRP A 294 -11.15 -15.22 -20.34
C TRP A 294 -11.58 -13.78 -20.12
N GLY A 295 -10.75 -12.97 -19.46
CA GLY A 295 -11.10 -11.62 -19.04
C GLY A 295 -11.53 -10.70 -20.18
N ARG A 296 -11.02 -10.88 -21.41
CA ARG A 296 -11.45 -10.10 -22.58
C ARG A 296 -12.95 -10.20 -22.87
N ARG A 297 -13.58 -11.34 -22.53
CA ARG A 297 -15.01 -11.62 -22.78
C ARG A 297 -15.89 -11.04 -21.68
N ASP A 298 -15.49 -11.24 -20.42
CA ASP A 298 -16.35 -10.95 -19.26
C ASP A 298 -16.01 -9.64 -18.53
N TYR A 299 -14.80 -9.10 -18.70
CA TYR A 299 -14.40 -7.86 -18.04
C TYR A 299 -15.16 -6.67 -18.63
N LYS A 300 -16.23 -6.30 -17.92
CA LYS A 300 -16.96 -5.06 -18.14
C LYS A 300 -16.17 -3.92 -17.50
N ARG A 301 -16.08 -2.81 -18.22
CA ARG A 301 -15.55 -1.56 -17.66
C ARG A 301 -16.42 -1.19 -16.45
N PRO A 302 -15.89 -0.51 -15.41
CA PRO A 302 -16.69 -0.10 -14.26
C PRO A 302 -18.00 0.53 -14.73
N LEU A 303 -19.13 -0.10 -14.37
CA LEU A 303 -20.46 0.33 -14.75
C LEU A 303 -20.87 1.50 -13.85
N ILE A 304 -21.54 2.48 -14.45
CA ILE A 304 -22.06 3.66 -13.75
C ILE A 304 -23.15 3.20 -12.78
N ASP A 305 -23.09 3.65 -11.52
CA ASP A 305 -24.25 3.57 -10.64
C ASP A 305 -25.25 4.64 -11.08
N THR A 306 -26.17 4.29 -11.98
CA THR A 306 -27.20 5.20 -12.51
C THR A 306 -28.28 5.53 -11.48
N ALA A 307 -28.19 5.01 -10.26
CA ALA A 307 -29.24 5.10 -9.23
C ALA A 307 -29.29 6.44 -8.46
N SER A 308 -28.42 7.42 -8.75
CA SER A 308 -28.47 8.75 -8.13
C SER A 308 -29.15 9.82 -8.99
N VAL A 309 -29.86 9.41 -10.06
CA VAL A 309 -30.65 10.31 -10.92
C VAL A 309 -32.12 9.89 -10.82
N HIS A 310 -32.72 10.08 -9.65
CA HIS A 310 -34.17 10.27 -9.46
C HIS A 310 -34.43 10.93 -8.11
#